data_AF-A0A6B9KD99-F1
#
_entry.id   AF-A0A6B9KD99-F1
#
_cell.length_a   1.000
_cell.length_b   1.000
_cell.length_c   1.000
_cell.angle_alpha   90.00
_cell.angle_beta   90.00
_cell.angle_gamma   90.00
#
_symmetry.space_group_name_H-M   'P 1'
#
loop_
_entity.id
_entity.type
_entity.pdbx_description
1 polymer ?
#
loop_
_entity_poly.entity_id
_entity_poly.type
_entity_poly.pdbx_seq_one_letter_code
_entity_poly.pdbx_strand_id
1 'polypeptide(L)'
;TTKTITDLGTTWPLSPPALTTTLIALMSLGGLPPLTGFMPKWLILKDLSSTGLILLATLILLASLPSLFFYVRLAYLTMLTTPPATTNTEHKWRFKLHLPPYTAPAITTTTLALPLTMTLYTTT
;
A
#
# COMPACT_ATOMS: atom_id res chain seq x y z
N THR A 1 -8.09 -3.42 16.18
CA THR A 1 -8.67 -2.32 15.40
C THR A 1 -7.97 -1.02 15.73
N THR A 2 -6.99 -0.60 14.94
CA THR A 2 -6.30 0.70 15.09
C THR A 2 -7.13 1.75 14.34
N LYS A 3 -7.74 2.71 15.05
CA LYS A 3 -8.62 3.72 14.40
C LYS A 3 -7.90 5.03 14.13
N THR A 4 -6.76 5.27 14.77
CA THR A 4 -5.97 6.49 14.61
C THR A 4 -4.55 6.20 14.09
N ILE A 5 -3.92 7.22 13.50
CA ILE A 5 -2.54 7.16 13.00
C ILE A 5 -1.56 6.88 14.15
N THR A 6 -1.82 7.46 15.32
CA THR A 6 -1.05 7.24 16.55
C THR A 6 -1.18 5.80 17.04
N ASP A 7 -2.39 5.21 16.98
CA ASP A 7 -2.58 3.81 17.34
C ASP A 7 -1.78 2.89 16.41
N LEU A 8 -1.76 3.20 15.11
CA LEU A 8 -1.02 2.41 14.12
C LEU A 8 0.48 2.46 14.39
N GLY A 9 1.05 3.62 14.72
CA GLY A 9 2.48 3.73 15.05
C GLY A 9 2.87 3.01 16.34
N THR A 10 1.96 2.87 17.32
CA THR A 10 2.23 2.07 18.55
C THR A 10 2.27 0.55 18.31
N THR A 11 1.95 0.07 17.11
CA THR A 11 2.02 -1.36 16.76
C THR A 11 3.41 -1.83 16.32
N TRP A 12 4.33 -0.90 16.01
CA TRP A 12 5.72 -1.21 15.66
C TRP A 12 6.44 -2.09 16.70
N PRO A 13 6.47 -1.72 18.00
CA PRO A 13 7.15 -2.53 19.01
C PRO A 13 6.44 -3.87 19.32
N LEU A 14 5.17 -4.02 18.94
CA LEU A 14 4.38 -5.23 19.22
C LEU A 14 4.51 -6.28 18.11
N SER A 15 4.42 -5.85 16.86
CA SER A 15 4.42 -6.74 15.70
C SER A 15 4.93 -6.02 14.45
N PRO A 16 6.25 -5.98 14.25
CA PRO A 16 6.87 -5.46 13.04
C PRO A 16 6.25 -6.01 11.73
N PRO A 17 5.97 -7.33 11.57
CA PRO A 17 5.44 -7.83 10.31
C PRO A 17 4.03 -7.34 9.99
N ALA A 18 3.17 -7.09 10.99
CA ALA A 18 1.84 -6.54 10.70
C ALA A 18 1.93 -5.11 10.15
N LEU A 19 2.86 -4.30 10.66
CA LEU A 19 3.07 -2.94 10.19
C LEU A 19 3.70 -2.89 8.79
N THR A 20 4.66 -3.77 8.49
CA THR A 20 5.22 -3.85 7.13
C THR A 20 4.16 -4.23 6.10
N THR A 21 3.22 -5.11 6.46
CA THR A 21 2.15 -5.52 5.53
C THR A 21 1.13 -4.44 5.26
N THR A 22 0.75 -3.65 6.27
CA THR A 22 -0.13 -2.50 6.08
C THR A 22 0.54 -1.40 5.26
N LEU A 23 1.84 -1.18 5.46
CA LEU A 23 2.64 -0.27 4.65
C LEU A 23 2.67 -0.68 3.18
N ILE A 24 2.99 -1.94 2.90
CA ILE A 24 3.04 -2.49 1.54
C ILE A 24 1.67 -2.32 0.85
N ALA A 25 0.57 -2.58 1.56
CA ALA A 25 -0.78 -2.37 1.04
C ALA A 25 -1.08 -0.89 0.72
N LEU A 26 -0.69 0.04 1.61
CA LEU A 26 -0.85 1.49 1.38
C LEU A 26 -0.03 1.99 0.19
N MET A 27 1.20 1.51 0.04
CA MET A 27 2.05 1.84 -1.11
C MET A 27 1.49 1.25 -2.42
N SER A 28 0.85 0.08 -2.35
CA SER A 28 0.20 -0.51 -3.52
C SER A 28 -0.97 0.35 -3.99
N LEU A 29 -1.81 0.86 -3.07
CA LEU A 29 -2.88 1.82 -3.41
C LEU A 29 -2.34 3.14 -4.02
N GLY A 30 -1.14 3.56 -3.63
CA GLY A 30 -0.46 4.71 -4.23
C GLY A 30 -0.06 4.49 -5.69
N GLY A 31 0.12 3.23 -6.11
CA GLY A 31 0.50 2.87 -7.48
C GLY A 31 1.96 3.16 -7.80
N LEU A 32 2.88 2.79 -6.91
CA LEU A 32 4.31 2.83 -7.21
C LEU A 32 4.67 1.78 -8.28
N PRO A 33 5.66 2.05 -9.16
CA PRO A 33 6.01 1.19 -10.30
C PRO A 33 6.30 -0.29 -10.00
N PRO A 34 6.83 -0.71 -8.82
CA PRO A 34 6.96 -2.14 -8.51
C PRO A 34 5.66 -2.81 -8.01
N LEU A 35 4.61 -2.05 -7.68
CA LEU A 35 3.41 -2.57 -7.00
C LEU A 35 2.20 -2.63 -7.93
N THR A 36 1.28 -3.53 -7.61
CA THR A 36 0.14 -3.89 -8.47
C THR A 36 -0.83 -2.74 -8.71
N GLY A 37 -0.97 -1.79 -7.79
CA GLY A 37 -1.85 -0.64 -8.00
C GLY A 37 -1.39 0.34 -9.09
N PHE A 38 -0.19 0.15 -9.66
CA PHE A 38 0.24 0.88 -10.86
C PHE A 38 -0.37 0.30 -12.15
N MET A 39 -0.66 -1.01 -12.18
CA MET A 39 -1.21 -1.71 -13.35
C MET A 39 -2.42 -1.01 -13.99
N PRO A 40 -3.52 -0.70 -13.26
CA PRO A 40 -4.71 -0.13 -13.88
C PRO A 40 -4.45 1.28 -14.42
N LYS A 41 -3.67 2.11 -13.70
CA LYS A 41 -3.30 3.46 -14.17
C LYS A 41 -2.47 3.36 -15.45
N TRP A 42 -1.56 2.40 -15.53
CA TRP A 42 -0.70 2.19 -16.69
C TRP A 42 -1.46 1.66 -17.91
N LEU A 43 -2.38 0.72 -17.73
CA LEU A 43 -3.26 0.24 -18.81
C LEU A 43 -4.13 1.37 -19.36
N ILE A 44 -4.74 2.16 -18.47
CA ILE A 44 -5.53 3.34 -18.86
C ILE A 44 -4.65 4.32 -19.64
N LEU A 45 -3.42 4.61 -19.17
CA LEU A 45 -2.50 5.49 -19.89
C LEU A 45 -2.15 4.96 -21.30
N LYS A 46 -1.95 3.65 -21.43
CA LYS A 46 -1.65 2.99 -22.70
C LYS A 46 -2.81 3.15 -23.69
N ASP A 47 -4.04 2.89 -23.27
CA ASP A 47 -5.23 2.98 -24.13
C ASP A 47 -5.60 4.43 -24.49
N LEU A 48 -5.39 5.38 -23.57
CA LEU A 48 -5.57 6.80 -23.89
C LEU A 48 -4.48 7.35 -24.82
N SER A 49 -3.27 6.81 -24.75
CA SER A 49 -2.19 7.21 -25.65
C SER A 49 -2.41 6.69 -27.08
N SER A 50 -2.94 5.47 -27.23
CA SER A 50 -3.24 4.88 -28.55
C SER A 50 -4.41 5.59 -29.25
N THR A 51 -5.34 6.16 -28.47
CA THR A 51 -6.48 6.96 -28.96
C THR A 51 -6.13 8.45 -29.17
N GLY A 52 -4.88 8.87 -28.93
CA GLY A 52 -4.39 10.23 -29.16
C GLY A 52 -4.82 11.27 -28.10
N LEU A 53 -5.46 10.84 -27.01
CA LEU A 53 -6.00 11.71 -25.95
C LEU A 53 -4.96 11.99 -24.85
N ILE A 54 -3.81 12.54 -25.24
CA ILE A 54 -2.66 12.75 -24.36
C ILE A 54 -2.97 13.71 -23.20
N LEU A 55 -3.75 14.77 -23.44
CA LEU A 55 -4.10 15.76 -22.40
C LEU A 55 -4.94 15.15 -21.27
N LEU A 56 -5.90 14.29 -21.61
CA LEU A 56 -6.72 13.60 -20.61
C LEU A 56 -5.88 12.61 -19.79
N ALA A 57 -4.95 11.92 -20.46
CA ALA A 57 -4.01 11.00 -19.84
C ALA A 57 -3.12 11.69 -18.79
N THR A 58 -2.57 12.87 -19.10
CA THR A 58 -1.75 13.64 -18.15
C THR A 58 -2.57 14.18 -16.98
N LEU A 59 -3.81 14.62 -17.21
CA LEU A 59 -4.70 15.11 -16.17
C LEU A 59 -5.04 14.00 -15.15
N ILE A 60 -5.34 12.79 -15.62
CA ILE A 60 -5.61 11.62 -14.76
C ILE A 60 -4.36 11.25 -13.95
N LEU A 61 -3.17 11.31 -14.57
CA LEU A 61 -1.91 11.04 -13.89
C LEU A 61 -1.68 12.06 -12.77
N LEU A 62 -1.82 13.36 -13.06
CA LEU A 62 -1.74 14.47 -12.10
C LEU A 62 -2.75 14.34 -10.95
N ALA A 63 -4.00 13.95 -11.25
CA ALA A 63 -5.04 13.73 -10.26
C ALA A 63 -4.71 12.59 -9.27
N SER A 64 -3.78 11.70 -9.62
CA SER A 64 -3.37 10.58 -8.77
C SER A 64 -2.21 10.89 -7.80
N LEU A 65 -1.52 12.03 -7.97
CA LEU A 65 -0.42 12.45 -7.10
C LEU A 65 -0.87 12.87 -5.68
N PRO A 66 -2.01 13.56 -5.48
CA PRO A 66 -2.47 13.94 -4.15
C PRO A 66 -2.75 12.75 -3.22
N SER A 67 -3.32 11.66 -3.76
CA SER A 67 -3.57 10.44 -2.96
C SER A 67 -2.25 9.75 -2.59
N LEU A 68 -1.28 9.72 -3.51
CA LEU A 68 0.06 9.22 -3.24
C LEU A 68 0.74 10.00 -2.10
N PHE A 69 0.65 11.33 -2.12
CA PHE A 69 1.23 12.17 -1.06
C PHE A 69 0.64 11.85 0.32
N PHE A 70 -0.67 11.65 0.39
CA PHE A 70 -1.33 11.26 1.63
C PHE A 70 -0.83 9.90 2.17
N TYR A 71 -0.71 8.89 1.30
CA TYR A 71 -0.23 7.56 1.70
C TYR A 71 1.24 7.56 2.13
N VAL A 72 2.10 8.33 1.45
CA VAL A 72 3.53 8.47 1.83
C VAL A 72 3.67 9.15 3.19
N ARG A 73 2.88 10.19 3.47
CA ARG A 73 2.88 10.85 4.78
C ARG A 73 2.47 9.88 5.90
N LEU A 74 1.47 9.04 5.65
CA LEU A 74 1.01 8.04 6.61
C LEU A 74 2.08 6.97 6.87
N ALA A 75 2.73 6.48 5.81
CA ALA A 75 3.86 5.55 5.90
C ALA A 75 5.02 6.14 6.72
N TYR A 76 5.38 7.38 6.45
CA TYR A 76 6.45 8.10 7.15
C TYR A 76 6.15 8.19 8.65
N LEU A 77 4.94 8.61 9.03
CA LEU A 77 4.54 8.79 10.43
C LEU A 77 4.46 7.49 11.24
N THR A 78 4.32 6.34 10.57
CA THR A 78 4.10 5.05 11.23
C THR A 78 5.37 4.20 11.32
N MET A 79 6.26 4.27 10.33
CA MET A 79 7.49 3.47 10.28
C MET A 79 8.75 4.27 10.60
N LEU A 80 8.87 5.51 10.11
CA LEU A 80 10.10 6.31 10.27
C LEU A 80 10.12 7.11 11.57
N THR A 81 8.95 7.50 12.07
CA THR A 81 8.84 8.16 13.38
C THR A 81 8.23 7.19 14.39
N THR A 82 9.03 6.72 15.35
CA THR A 82 8.53 5.91 16.46
C THR A 82 7.72 6.79 17.42
N PRO A 83 6.39 6.62 17.54
CA PRO A 83 5.61 7.39 18.50
C PRO A 83 5.97 7.00 19.95
N PRO A 84 5.66 7.87 20.93
CA PRO A 84 5.99 7.60 22.33
C PRO A 84 5.33 6.31 22.81
N ALA A 85 6.14 5.37 23.31
CA ALA A 85 5.65 4.13 23.90
C ALA A 85 4.94 4.43 25.22
N THR A 86 3.74 3.88 25.39
CA THR A 86 3.00 3.96 26.67
C THR A 86 3.40 2.78 27.57
N THR A 87 3.29 2.94 28.89
CA THR A 87 3.66 1.91 29.89
C THR A 87 2.92 0.56 29.70
N ASN A 88 1.76 0.57 29.05
CA ASN A 88 0.98 -0.64 28.74
C ASN A 88 1.57 -1.50 27.59
N THR A 89 2.57 -1.01 26.85
CA THR A 89 3.23 -1.78 25.77
C THR A 89 3.97 -3.02 26.30
N GLU A 90 4.52 -2.93 27.51
CA GLU A 90 5.17 -4.02 28.25
C GLU A 90 4.23 -5.16 28.65
N HIS A 91 2.90 -4.97 28.59
CA HIS A 91 1.94 -6.05 28.82
C HIS A 91 1.47 -6.68 27.51
N LYS A 92 1.57 -5.96 26.39
CA LYS A 92 1.09 -6.43 25.08
C LYS A 92 1.97 -7.48 24.43
N TRP A 93 3.29 -7.50 24.67
CA TRP A 93 4.21 -8.49 24.07
C TRP A 93 3.87 -9.95 24.43
N ARG A 94 3.13 -10.16 25.53
CA ARG A 94 2.70 -11.50 25.98
C ARG A 94 1.52 -12.06 25.17
N PHE A 95 0.79 -11.22 24.43
CA PHE A 95 -0.36 -11.67 23.65
C PHE A 95 0.07 -12.13 22.26
N LYS A 96 -0.31 -13.36 21.90
CA LYS A 96 -0.14 -13.87 20.54
C LYS A 96 -1.11 -13.15 19.61
N LEU A 97 -0.56 -12.55 18.55
CA LEU A 97 -1.33 -11.90 17.50
C LEU A 97 -1.93 -12.97 16.59
N HIS A 98 -3.25 -13.07 16.56
CA HIS A 98 -3.96 -13.98 15.67
C HIS A 98 -4.15 -13.30 14.31
N LEU A 99 -3.19 -13.48 13.39
CA LEU A 99 -3.39 -13.12 12.00
C LEU A 99 -4.18 -14.22 11.30
N PRO A 100 -5.28 -13.90 10.61
CA PRO A 100 -6.00 -14.90 9.86
C PRO A 100 -5.15 -15.38 8.67
N PRO A 101 -5.27 -16.65 8.26
CA PRO A 101 -4.35 -17.27 7.29
C PRO A 101 -4.43 -16.64 5.89
N TYR A 102 -5.50 -15.91 5.57
CA TYR A 102 -5.68 -15.23 4.29
C TYR A 102 -4.87 -13.92 4.15
N THR A 103 -4.30 -13.37 5.23
CA THR A 103 -3.54 -12.10 5.13
C THR A 103 -2.26 -12.31 4.32
N ALA A 104 -1.52 -13.39 4.59
CA ALA A 104 -0.29 -13.72 3.89
C ALA A 104 -0.46 -13.81 2.36
N PRO A 105 -1.40 -14.61 1.82
CA PRO A 105 -1.62 -14.66 0.38
C PRO A 105 -2.06 -13.30 -0.19
N ALA A 106 -2.90 -12.53 0.53
CA ALA A 106 -3.33 -11.21 0.06
C ALA A 106 -2.16 -10.20 -0.08
N ILE A 107 -1.14 -10.29 0.77
CA ILE A 107 0.06 -9.45 0.68
C ILE A 107 0.94 -9.87 -0.51
N THR A 108 1.08 -11.18 -0.73
CA THR A 108 1.86 -11.69 -1.86
C THR A 108 1.23 -11.30 -3.19
N THR A 109 -0.10 -11.34 -3.31
CA THR A 109 -0.78 -10.91 -4.53
C THR A 109 -0.68 -9.41 -4.77
N THR A 110 -0.70 -8.56 -3.74
CA THR A 110 -0.58 -7.10 -3.87
C THR A 110 0.83 -6.60 -4.19
N THR A 111 1.86 -7.43 -4.02
CA THR A 111 3.27 -7.08 -4.32
C THR A 111 3.75 -7.68 -5.63
N LEU A 112 3.46 -8.95 -5.89
CA LEU A 112 4.11 -9.72 -6.96
C LEU A 112 3.24 -9.89 -8.21
N ALA A 113 2.05 -9.30 -8.31
CA ALA A 113 1.22 -9.48 -9.51
C ALA A 113 1.58 -8.56 -10.70
N LEU A 114 2.59 -7.69 -10.58
CA LEU A 114 3.03 -6.83 -11.70
C LEU A 114 3.48 -7.63 -12.95
N PRO A 115 4.21 -8.76 -12.85
CA PRO A 115 4.56 -9.58 -14.02
C PRO A 115 3.36 -10.30 -14.64
N LEU A 116 2.28 -10.55 -13.87
CA LEU A 116 1.03 -11.15 -14.37
C LEU A 116 0.24 -10.20 -15.29
N THR A 117 0.61 -8.92 -15.33
CA THR A 117 0.01 -7.95 -16.26
C THR A 117 0.15 -8.39 -17.72
N MET A 118 1.29 -8.99 -18.07
CA MET A 118 1.56 -9.48 -19.42
C MET A 118 0.60 -10.61 -19.81
N THR A 119 0.26 -11.52 -18.88
CA THR A 119 -0.68 -12.61 -19.16
C THR A 119 -2.13 -12.14 -19.30
N LEU A 120 -2.52 -11.09 -18.57
CA LEU A 120 -3.88 -10.54 -18.68
C LEU A 120 -4.06 -9.75 -19.98
N TYR A 121 -3.04 -8.97 -20.36
CA TYR A 121 -3.07 -8.18 -21.59
C TYR A 121 -3.17 -9.04 -22.86
N THR A 122 -2.57 -10.23 -22.89
CA THR A 122 -2.65 -11.13 -24.06
C THR A 122 -4.03 -11.76 -24.25
N THR A 123 -4.92 -11.69 -23.26
CA THR A 123 -6.26 -12.29 -23.32
C THR A 123 -7.36 -11.33 -23.76
N THR A 124 -7.01 -10.05 -23.99
CA THR A 124 -7.90 -8.98 -24.44
C THR A 124 -7.40 -8.38 -25.75
#